data_AF-A0A415N548-F1
#
_entry.id   AF-A0A415N548-F1
#
_cell.length_a   1.000
_cell.length_b   1.000
_cell.length_c   1.000
_cell.angle_alpha   90.00
_cell.angle_beta   90.00
_cell.angle_gamma   90.00
#
_symmetry.space_group_name_H-M   'P 1'
#
loop_
_entity.id
_entity.type
_entity.pdbx_description
1 polymer ?
#
loop_
_entity_poly.entity_id
_entity_poly.type
_entity_poly.pdbx_seq_one_letter_code
_entity_poly.pdbx_strand_id
1 'polypeptide(L)'
;MFYHVKDLQFNARVSQPDPRFARVMLEAFGGANGELKSALQYFVQAFSCHNPYPDKYDMLMDIATEEFGHLEIVGATIQMLLGPVNGEMKDVLEDTPLRTMMEGKAGKEDLIHQAFTNPAFLVTAPGSPVLTDSNGNPWCATYVSANADLTVDLRSNMAGEARAKIGYENLIPLTDDPLVKETLTFLMTREVTHFQQFEAALETIQPNFPPGVFQTSPRYSNLYFNDSKGKETRGPWNEGKSTRLKEEWQYIENPLEEVRSTDGLLQRKPEGTKRTEKEVRQTDEKLAKERSSEILSHIPKGEMRWCEYGNAKNGNK
;
A
#
# COMPACT_ATOMS: atom_id res chain seq x y z
N MET A 1 20.04 -2.40 11.62
CA MET A 1 21.04 -3.28 10.97
C MET A 1 20.25 -4.28 10.15
N PHE A 2 20.63 -4.53 8.90
CA PHE A 2 20.01 -5.57 8.08
C PHE A 2 21.00 -6.72 7.90
N TYR A 3 20.48 -7.94 7.81
CA TYR A 3 21.22 -9.09 7.33
C TYR A 3 20.40 -9.74 6.22
N HIS A 4 21.08 -10.35 5.26
CA HIS A 4 20.45 -11.04 4.15
C HIS A 4 20.73 -12.53 4.27
N VAL A 5 19.72 -13.34 3.99
CA VAL A 5 19.81 -14.79 3.91
C VAL A 5 19.54 -15.18 2.46
N LYS A 6 20.32 -16.12 1.92
CA LYS A 6 20.24 -16.49 0.49
C LYS A 6 18.97 -17.23 0.11
N ASP A 7 18.30 -17.83 1.08
CA ASP A 7 17.07 -18.58 0.87
C ASP A 7 15.89 -17.62 0.79
N LEU A 8 15.08 -17.77 -0.27
CA LEU A 8 13.83 -17.04 -0.40
C LEU A 8 12.84 -17.48 0.67
N GLN A 9 12.03 -16.54 1.17
CA GLN A 9 10.96 -16.83 2.14
C GLN A 9 9.96 -17.88 1.61
N PHE A 10 9.71 -17.88 0.30
CA PHE A 10 8.93 -18.88 -0.42
C PHE A 10 9.73 -19.42 -1.61
N ASN A 11 9.61 -20.71 -1.88
CA ASN A 11 10.29 -21.36 -3.00
C ASN A 11 9.68 -20.97 -4.35
N ALA A 12 10.06 -19.79 -4.84
CA ALA A 12 9.71 -19.28 -6.16
C ALA A 12 10.21 -20.25 -7.24
N ARG A 13 9.31 -20.66 -8.12
CA ARG A 13 9.60 -21.63 -9.19
C ARG A 13 8.86 -21.25 -10.45
N VAL A 14 9.49 -21.56 -11.58
CA VAL A 14 8.95 -21.33 -12.93
C VAL A 14 9.19 -22.62 -13.71
N SER A 15 8.16 -23.11 -14.41
CA SER A 15 8.26 -24.32 -15.23
C SER A 15 8.98 -24.08 -16.57
N GLN A 16 8.82 -22.87 -17.13
CA GLN A 16 9.44 -22.43 -18.38
C GLN A 16 9.48 -20.90 -18.49
N PRO A 17 10.43 -20.31 -19.22
CA PRO A 17 10.46 -18.87 -19.45
C PRO A 17 9.16 -18.33 -20.09
N ASP A 18 8.67 -17.19 -19.60
CA ASP A 18 7.62 -16.38 -20.24
C ASP A 18 7.94 -14.88 -20.05
N PRO A 19 8.73 -14.28 -20.97
CA PRO A 19 9.10 -12.86 -20.91
C PRO A 19 7.90 -11.90 -20.95
N ARG A 20 6.76 -12.32 -21.53
CA ARG A 20 5.54 -11.51 -21.57
C ARG A 20 4.96 -11.40 -20.17
N PHE A 21 4.85 -12.52 -19.46
CA PHE A 21 4.38 -12.51 -18.09
C PHE A 21 5.38 -11.85 -17.14
N ALA A 22 6.70 -12.03 -17.35
CA ALA A 22 7.75 -11.33 -16.60
C ALA A 22 7.57 -9.80 -16.61
N ARG A 23 7.13 -9.24 -17.74
CA ARG A 23 6.85 -7.82 -17.85
C ARG A 23 5.60 -7.41 -17.08
N VAL A 24 4.51 -8.18 -17.16
CA VAL A 24 3.29 -7.87 -16.40
C VAL A 24 3.55 -7.96 -14.89
N MET A 25 4.40 -8.89 -14.47
CA MET A 25 4.88 -9.02 -13.08
C MET A 25 5.63 -7.79 -12.56
N LEU A 26 6.13 -6.89 -13.43
CA LEU A 26 6.69 -5.62 -12.99
C LEU A 26 5.67 -4.75 -12.23
N GLU A 27 4.36 -4.97 -12.43
CA GLU A 27 3.32 -4.32 -11.63
C GLU A 27 3.42 -4.68 -10.14
N ALA A 28 3.73 -5.95 -9.83
CA ALA A 28 3.96 -6.41 -8.46
C ALA A 28 5.35 -6.00 -7.93
N PHE A 29 6.30 -5.63 -8.80
CA PHE A 29 7.64 -5.22 -8.38
C PHE A 29 7.75 -3.70 -8.22
N GLY A 30 7.76 -2.97 -9.34
CA GLY A 30 7.96 -1.52 -9.44
C GLY A 30 6.69 -0.73 -9.74
N GLY A 31 5.52 -1.37 -9.75
CA GLY A 31 4.22 -0.69 -9.87
C GLY A 31 3.81 0.09 -8.62
N ALA A 32 2.78 0.93 -8.76
CA ALA A 32 2.33 1.82 -7.68
C ALA A 32 1.70 1.09 -6.47
N ASN A 33 1.32 -0.18 -6.66
CA ASN A 33 0.83 -1.07 -5.61
C ASN A 33 1.71 -2.33 -5.46
N GLY A 34 2.94 -2.29 -5.98
CA GLY A 34 3.88 -3.41 -5.86
C GLY A 34 4.64 -3.43 -4.53
N GLU A 35 5.41 -4.50 -4.33
CA GLU A 35 6.11 -4.83 -3.09
C GLU A 35 7.10 -3.74 -2.66
N LEU A 36 7.76 -3.07 -3.61
CA LEU A 36 8.71 -2.01 -3.27
C LEU A 36 8.01 -0.85 -2.57
N LYS A 37 6.79 -0.53 -2.99
CA LYS A 37 5.99 0.52 -2.38
C LYS A 37 5.53 0.11 -0.98
N SER A 38 5.09 -1.13 -0.79
CA SER A 38 4.72 -1.66 0.54
C SER A 38 5.91 -1.62 1.50
N ALA A 39 7.05 -2.19 1.10
CA ALA A 39 8.29 -2.21 1.89
C ALA A 39 8.71 -0.81 2.35
N LEU A 40 8.82 0.14 1.41
CA LEU A 40 9.26 1.49 1.71
C LEU A 40 8.22 2.27 2.52
N GLN A 41 6.93 2.07 2.27
CA GLN A 41 5.87 2.75 3.01
C GLN A 41 5.90 2.36 4.49
N TYR A 42 5.93 1.06 4.79
CA TYR A 42 5.90 0.57 6.17
C TYR A 42 7.20 0.91 6.90
N PHE A 43 8.33 0.83 6.20
CA PHE A 43 9.63 1.23 6.72
C PHE A 43 9.66 2.72 7.12
N VAL A 44 9.16 3.60 6.26
CA VAL A 44 9.14 5.06 6.52
C VAL A 44 8.16 5.41 7.64
N GLN A 45 6.96 4.83 7.63
CA GLN A 45 5.96 5.07 8.67
C GLN A 45 6.42 4.61 10.06
N ALA A 46 7.19 3.53 10.13
CA ALA A 46 7.70 3.01 11.39
C ALA A 46 8.49 4.06 12.18
N PHE A 47 9.29 4.92 11.55
CA PHE A 47 10.11 5.90 12.27
C PHE A 47 9.30 6.83 13.20
N SER A 48 8.08 7.20 12.81
CA SER A 48 7.19 8.02 13.64
C SER A 48 6.59 7.25 14.83
N CYS A 49 6.71 5.92 14.84
CA CYS A 49 6.19 5.05 15.89
C CYS A 49 7.22 4.74 16.97
N HIS A 50 8.52 4.80 16.68
CA HIS A 50 9.58 4.36 17.63
C HIS A 50 9.35 4.88 19.06
N ASN A 51 9.04 6.17 19.18
CA ASN A 51 8.41 6.76 20.36
C ASN A 51 7.24 7.62 19.85
N PRO A 52 5.98 7.40 20.25
CA PRO A 52 5.54 6.74 21.49
C PRO A 52 5.02 5.29 21.37
N TYR A 53 5.03 4.68 20.19
CA TYR A 53 4.35 3.39 19.92
C TYR A 53 5.34 2.27 19.56
N PRO A 54 6.20 1.81 20.48
CA PRO A 54 7.27 0.86 20.18
C PRO A 54 6.75 -0.50 19.68
N ASP A 55 5.56 -0.89 20.11
CA ASP A 55 4.88 -2.11 19.63
C ASP A 55 4.44 -1.98 18.16
N LYS A 56 4.02 -0.80 17.72
CA LYS A 56 3.65 -0.55 16.30
C LYS A 56 4.88 -0.28 15.45
N TYR A 57 5.94 0.28 16.04
CA TYR A 57 7.26 0.33 15.41
C TYR A 57 7.74 -1.07 15.03
N ASP A 58 7.69 -2.00 15.99
CA ASP A 58 8.12 -3.38 15.81
C ASP A 58 7.33 -4.06 14.68
N MET A 59 5.99 -4.02 14.76
CA MET A 59 5.11 -4.58 13.72
C MET A 59 5.38 -3.98 12.32
N LEU A 60 5.50 -2.65 12.21
CA LEU A 60 5.73 -2.00 10.91
C LEU A 60 7.12 -2.36 10.35
N MET A 61 8.14 -2.44 11.19
CA MET A 61 9.49 -2.84 10.76
C MET A 61 9.53 -4.32 10.34
N ASP A 62 8.84 -5.21 11.06
CA ASP A 62 8.74 -6.63 10.72
C ASP A 62 8.06 -6.82 9.37
N ILE A 63 6.88 -6.20 9.17
CA ILE A 63 6.15 -6.30 7.90
C ILE A 63 6.96 -5.64 6.77
N ALA A 64 7.52 -4.43 6.98
CA ALA A 64 8.39 -3.79 5.99
C ALA A 64 9.57 -4.69 5.55
N THR A 65 10.14 -5.44 6.48
CA THR A 65 11.24 -6.36 6.20
C THR A 65 10.75 -7.60 5.47
N GLU A 66 9.56 -8.12 5.80
CA GLU A 66 8.89 -9.18 5.04
C GLU A 66 8.64 -8.76 3.59
N GLU A 67 8.21 -7.52 3.34
CA GLU A 67 7.98 -7.02 1.98
C GLU A 67 9.26 -6.93 1.13
N PHE A 68 10.43 -6.73 1.75
CA PHE A 68 11.69 -6.86 1.01
C PHE A 68 11.95 -8.31 0.59
N GLY A 69 11.51 -9.29 1.39
CA GLY A 69 11.50 -10.71 1.00
C GLY A 69 10.51 -11.02 -0.12
N HIS A 70 9.32 -10.41 -0.08
CA HIS A 70 8.34 -10.51 -1.18
C HIS A 70 8.88 -9.89 -2.47
N LEU A 71 9.50 -8.71 -2.38
CA LEU A 71 10.17 -8.06 -3.50
C LEU A 71 11.26 -8.96 -4.11
N GLU A 72 12.01 -9.68 -3.27
CA GLU A 72 13.02 -10.65 -3.72
C GLU A 72 12.37 -11.86 -4.43
N ILE A 73 11.27 -12.40 -3.89
CA ILE A 73 10.48 -13.47 -4.52
C ILE A 73 9.98 -13.03 -5.91
N VAL A 74 9.39 -11.85 -6.01
CA VAL A 74 8.89 -11.28 -7.27
C VAL A 74 10.04 -11.07 -8.24
N GLY A 75 11.14 -10.48 -7.80
CA GLY A 75 12.34 -10.25 -8.62
C GLY A 75 12.97 -11.55 -9.14
N ALA A 76 13.08 -12.57 -8.29
CA ALA A 76 13.57 -13.90 -8.68
C ALA A 76 12.63 -14.58 -9.68
N THR A 77 11.31 -14.46 -9.47
CA THR A 77 10.31 -14.98 -10.40
C THR A 77 10.42 -14.31 -11.77
N ILE A 78 10.53 -12.98 -11.82
CA ILE A 78 10.74 -12.21 -13.06
C ILE A 78 12.03 -12.68 -13.75
N GLN A 79 13.12 -12.82 -13.01
CA GLN A 79 14.40 -13.26 -13.56
C GLN A 79 14.31 -14.66 -14.20
N MET A 80 13.67 -15.62 -13.51
CA MET A 80 13.48 -16.98 -14.04
C MET A 80 12.55 -16.99 -15.27
N LEU A 81 11.50 -16.17 -15.27
CA LEU A 81 10.60 -16.01 -16.41
C LEU A 81 11.28 -15.39 -17.64
N LEU A 82 12.30 -14.54 -17.44
CA LEU A 82 13.13 -14.02 -18.53
C LEU A 82 14.06 -15.10 -19.12
N GLY A 83 14.33 -16.20 -18.41
CA GLY A 83 15.19 -17.29 -18.90
C GLY A 83 16.65 -16.86 -19.18
N PRO A 84 17.38 -17.58 -20.04
CA PRO A 84 18.80 -17.35 -20.32
C PRO A 84 19.07 -16.12 -21.21
N VAL A 85 18.10 -15.21 -21.40
CA VAL A 85 18.18 -14.08 -22.34
C VAL A 85 19.50 -13.28 -22.22
N ASN A 86 20.00 -13.05 -21.00
CA ASN A 86 21.28 -12.36 -20.79
C ASN A 86 22.51 -13.14 -21.30
N GLY A 87 22.51 -14.46 -21.14
CA GLY A 87 23.60 -15.35 -21.58
C GLY A 87 23.59 -15.50 -23.10
N GLU A 88 22.43 -15.77 -23.68
CA GLU A 88 22.25 -15.87 -25.14
C GLU A 88 22.59 -14.54 -25.83
N MET A 89 22.17 -13.40 -25.26
CA MET A 89 22.54 -12.06 -25.76
C MET A 89 24.03 -11.72 -25.60
N LYS A 90 24.83 -12.51 -24.89
CA LYS A 90 26.29 -12.31 -24.77
C LYS A 90 27.10 -13.25 -25.64
N ASP A 91 26.50 -14.35 -26.11
CA ASP A 91 27.12 -15.35 -27.01
C ASP A 91 27.13 -14.90 -28.49
N VAL A 92 27.05 -13.59 -28.73
CA VAL A 92 26.84 -12.91 -30.04
C VAL A 92 28.04 -13.02 -30.98
N LEU A 93 29.04 -13.85 -30.67
CA LEU A 93 30.16 -14.10 -31.56
C LEU A 93 29.98 -15.35 -32.44
N GLU A 94 29.07 -16.29 -32.13
CA GLU A 94 28.88 -17.48 -33.00
C GLU A 94 27.47 -17.73 -33.54
N ASP A 95 26.39 -17.33 -32.89
CA ASP A 95 25.05 -17.47 -33.52
C ASP A 95 24.07 -16.52 -32.86
N THR A 96 23.41 -15.69 -33.66
CA THR A 96 22.53 -14.65 -33.13
C THR A 96 21.26 -15.30 -32.54
N PRO A 97 20.91 -15.12 -31.25
CA PRO A 97 19.59 -15.49 -30.75
C PRO A 97 18.48 -14.72 -31.47
N LEU A 98 18.80 -13.49 -31.91
CA LEU A 98 17.95 -12.74 -32.84
C LEU A 98 17.65 -13.53 -34.11
N ARG A 99 18.60 -14.30 -34.67
CA ARG A 99 18.41 -15.00 -35.94
C ARG A 99 17.52 -16.23 -35.77
N THR A 100 17.73 -17.03 -34.72
CA THR A 100 16.88 -18.20 -34.40
C THR A 100 15.47 -17.78 -33.98
N MET A 101 15.32 -16.63 -33.30
CA MET A 101 14.00 -16.00 -33.06
C MET A 101 13.39 -15.35 -34.33
N MET A 102 14.19 -15.07 -35.36
CA MET A 102 13.76 -14.49 -36.64
C MET A 102 13.58 -15.52 -37.77
N GLU A 103 13.86 -16.80 -37.52
CA GLU A 103 13.63 -17.90 -38.46
C GLU A 103 12.16 -18.37 -38.40
N GLY A 104 11.28 -17.52 -38.93
CA GLY A 104 9.86 -17.81 -39.10
C GLY A 104 9.00 -16.56 -38.92
N LYS A 105 7.94 -16.43 -39.73
CA LYS A 105 7.02 -15.28 -39.68
C LYS A 105 6.42 -15.09 -38.27
N ALA A 106 6.15 -16.20 -37.58
CA ALA A 106 5.64 -16.24 -36.21
C ALA A 106 6.65 -15.73 -35.15
N GLY A 107 7.94 -16.11 -35.23
CA GLY A 107 8.96 -15.64 -34.28
C GLY A 107 9.26 -14.14 -34.45
N LYS A 108 9.23 -13.66 -35.69
CA LYS A 108 9.32 -12.22 -36.00
C LYS A 108 8.11 -11.44 -35.48
N GLU A 109 6.89 -11.95 -35.67
CA GLU A 109 5.65 -11.33 -35.17
C GLU A 109 5.60 -11.33 -33.63
N ASP A 110 6.05 -12.40 -32.97
CA ASP A 110 6.09 -12.49 -31.50
C ASP A 110 7.13 -11.55 -30.90
N LEU A 111 8.34 -11.47 -31.48
CA LEU A 111 9.36 -10.52 -31.03
C LEU A 111 8.94 -9.07 -31.30
N ILE A 112 8.25 -8.81 -32.41
CA ILE A 112 7.59 -7.53 -32.68
C ILE A 112 6.52 -7.28 -31.59
N HIS A 113 5.63 -8.21 -31.28
CA HIS A 113 4.62 -8.02 -30.22
C HIS A 113 5.25 -7.75 -28.84
N GLN A 114 6.36 -8.42 -28.49
CA GLN A 114 7.11 -8.22 -27.26
C GLN A 114 7.85 -6.86 -27.25
N ALA A 115 8.52 -6.51 -28.36
CA ALA A 115 9.24 -5.25 -28.52
C ALA A 115 8.31 -4.03 -28.64
N PHE A 116 7.07 -4.19 -29.13
CA PHE A 116 6.15 -3.07 -29.31
C PHE A 116 5.42 -2.67 -28.03
N THR A 117 5.56 -3.42 -26.93
CA THR A 117 4.78 -3.17 -25.74
C THR A 117 5.62 -2.72 -24.53
N ASN A 118 6.92 -3.07 -24.41
CA ASN A 118 7.96 -2.31 -23.67
C ASN A 118 9.38 -2.80 -24.05
N PRO A 119 9.98 -2.29 -25.14
CA PRO A 119 11.29 -2.76 -25.59
C PRO A 119 12.41 -2.36 -24.64
N ALA A 120 12.23 -1.27 -23.87
CA ALA A 120 13.23 -0.79 -22.92
C ALA A 120 13.56 -1.86 -21.89
N PHE A 121 12.56 -2.59 -21.37
CA PHE A 121 12.77 -3.67 -20.41
C PHE A 121 13.78 -4.73 -20.90
N LEU A 122 13.65 -5.17 -22.15
CA LEU A 122 14.54 -6.18 -22.74
C LEU A 122 15.91 -5.62 -23.14
N VAL A 123 16.00 -4.33 -23.47
CA VAL A 123 17.24 -3.70 -23.93
C VAL A 123 18.11 -3.20 -22.77
N THR A 124 17.50 -2.59 -21.75
CA THR A 124 18.24 -1.94 -20.66
C THR A 124 18.60 -2.90 -19.54
N ALA A 125 17.81 -3.95 -19.35
CA ALA A 125 17.99 -4.92 -18.27
C ALA A 125 17.68 -6.36 -18.72
N PRO A 126 18.34 -6.89 -19.77
CA PRO A 126 18.12 -8.26 -20.20
C PRO A 126 18.47 -9.24 -19.07
N GLY A 127 17.44 -9.89 -18.52
CA GLY A 127 17.58 -10.86 -17.43
C GLY A 127 17.60 -10.26 -16.01
N SER A 128 17.10 -9.04 -15.81
CA SER A 128 16.90 -8.47 -14.46
C SER A 128 15.53 -7.77 -14.38
N PRO A 129 14.85 -7.77 -13.22
CA PRO A 129 13.74 -6.86 -13.00
C PRO A 129 14.21 -5.40 -13.08
N VAL A 130 13.27 -4.49 -13.33
CA VAL A 130 13.49 -3.03 -13.40
C VAL A 130 12.53 -2.32 -12.46
N LEU A 131 12.94 -1.15 -11.95
CA LEU A 131 12.10 -0.29 -11.11
C LEU A 131 11.11 0.52 -11.95
N THR A 132 10.26 -0.17 -12.70
CA THR A 132 9.16 0.40 -13.47
C THR A 132 7.90 -0.42 -13.28
N ASP A 133 6.75 0.15 -13.62
CA ASP A 133 5.52 -0.63 -13.81
C ASP A 133 5.57 -1.47 -15.11
N SER A 134 4.49 -2.18 -15.38
CA SER A 134 4.34 -3.01 -16.59
C SER A 134 4.33 -2.22 -17.91
N ASN A 135 4.15 -0.90 -17.88
CA ASN A 135 4.20 0.00 -19.03
C ASN A 135 5.54 0.75 -19.16
N GLY A 136 6.47 0.53 -18.24
CA GLY A 136 7.78 1.18 -18.24
C GLY A 136 7.79 2.56 -17.55
N ASN A 137 6.73 2.93 -16.83
CA ASN A 137 6.77 4.14 -16.01
C ASN A 137 7.69 3.90 -14.80
N PRO A 138 8.68 4.77 -14.54
CA PRO A 138 9.56 4.60 -13.40
C PRO A 138 8.80 4.61 -12.08
N TRP A 139 9.20 3.73 -11.16
CA TRP A 139 8.72 3.77 -9.79
C TRP A 139 8.99 5.15 -9.19
N CYS A 140 8.01 5.70 -8.47
CA CYS A 140 8.09 7.05 -7.94
C CYS A 140 7.89 7.07 -6.43
N ALA A 141 8.73 7.83 -5.73
CA ALA A 141 8.62 8.02 -4.28
C ALA A 141 7.27 8.61 -3.84
N THR A 142 6.53 9.26 -4.76
CA THR A 142 5.18 9.78 -4.49
C THR A 142 4.14 8.69 -4.24
N TYR A 143 4.45 7.41 -4.50
CA TYR A 143 3.57 6.30 -4.16
C TYR A 143 3.55 5.98 -2.66
N VAL A 144 4.58 6.41 -1.91
CA VAL A 144 4.68 6.22 -0.46
C VAL A 144 3.82 7.26 0.27
N SER A 145 2.89 6.79 1.09
CA SER A 145 2.08 7.63 1.99
C SER A 145 2.52 7.45 3.43
N ALA A 146 3.12 8.47 4.05
CA ALA A 146 3.55 8.46 5.44
C ALA A 146 3.26 9.82 6.08
N ASN A 147 2.20 9.89 6.87
CA ASN A 147 1.64 11.13 7.40
C ASN A 147 2.08 11.41 8.84
N ALA A 148 2.75 10.45 9.50
CA ALA A 148 3.07 10.50 10.92
C ALA A 148 1.83 10.58 11.84
N ASP A 149 0.64 10.27 11.29
CA ASP A 149 -0.56 9.96 12.06
C ASP A 149 -0.87 8.49 11.87
N LEU A 150 -0.59 7.71 12.91
CA LEU A 150 -0.68 6.25 12.86
C LEU A 150 -2.08 5.76 12.48
N THR A 151 -3.14 6.49 12.83
CA THR A 151 -4.51 6.08 12.47
C THR A 151 -4.81 6.30 10.99
N VAL A 152 -4.15 7.26 10.36
CA VAL A 152 -4.23 7.50 8.91
C VAL A 152 -3.33 6.52 8.16
N ASP A 153 -2.10 6.35 8.63
CA ASP A 153 -1.10 5.48 8.01
C ASP A 153 -1.57 4.01 7.99
N LEU A 154 -2.11 3.48 9.09
CA LEU A 154 -2.64 2.11 9.12
C LEU A 154 -3.81 1.90 8.14
N ARG A 155 -4.66 2.92 7.92
CA ARG A 155 -5.74 2.82 6.91
C ARG A 155 -5.19 2.85 5.49
N SER A 156 -4.15 3.65 5.25
CA SER A 156 -3.42 3.65 3.98
C SER A 156 -2.77 2.30 3.70
N ASN A 157 -2.25 1.63 4.74
CA ASN A 157 -1.66 0.28 4.65
C ASN A 157 -2.73 -0.75 4.34
N MET A 158 -3.82 -0.83 5.12
CA MET A 158 -4.96 -1.71 4.83
C MET A 158 -5.49 -1.53 3.40
N ALA A 159 -5.59 -0.30 2.93
CA ALA A 159 -5.99 -0.03 1.55
C ALA A 159 -4.93 -0.47 0.53
N GLY A 160 -3.64 -0.36 0.87
CA GLY A 160 -2.51 -0.85 0.09
C GLY A 160 -2.57 -2.36 -0.12
N GLU A 161 -2.63 -3.11 0.98
CA GLU A 161 -2.78 -4.58 1.02
C GLU A 161 -3.99 -5.04 0.20
N ALA A 162 -5.13 -4.36 0.34
CA ALA A 162 -6.33 -4.68 -0.45
C ALA A 162 -6.11 -4.48 -1.96
N ARG A 163 -5.37 -3.45 -2.37
CA ARG A 163 -5.04 -3.20 -3.78
C ARG A 163 -4.03 -4.22 -4.32
N ALA A 164 -3.00 -4.53 -3.56
CA ALA A 164 -2.00 -5.52 -3.93
C ALA A 164 -2.60 -6.93 -4.03
N LYS A 165 -3.46 -7.34 -3.08
CA LYS A 165 -4.26 -8.58 -3.16
C LYS A 165 -5.07 -8.70 -4.45
N ILE A 166 -5.73 -7.62 -4.87
CA ILE A 166 -6.48 -7.59 -6.14
C ILE A 166 -5.52 -7.57 -7.34
N GLY A 167 -4.37 -6.91 -7.22
CA GLY A 167 -3.28 -6.99 -8.20
C GLY A 167 -2.88 -8.44 -8.46
N TYR A 168 -2.59 -9.21 -7.41
CA TYR A 168 -2.28 -10.63 -7.53
C TYR A 168 -3.44 -11.47 -8.06
N GLU A 169 -4.68 -11.20 -7.62
CA GLU A 169 -5.88 -11.86 -8.18
C GLU A 169 -5.99 -11.66 -9.69
N ASN A 170 -5.64 -10.48 -10.20
CA ASN A 170 -5.65 -10.18 -11.62
C ASN A 170 -4.45 -10.78 -12.37
N LEU A 171 -3.30 -11.00 -11.69
CA LEU A 171 -2.12 -11.64 -12.28
C LEU A 171 -2.31 -13.14 -12.47
N ILE A 172 -2.99 -13.83 -11.54
CA ILE A 172 -3.14 -15.30 -11.55
C ILE A 172 -3.73 -15.84 -12.86
N PRO A 173 -4.81 -15.26 -13.45
CA PRO A 173 -5.36 -15.71 -14.72
C PRO A 173 -4.50 -15.42 -15.95
N LEU A 174 -3.46 -14.58 -15.83
CA LEU A 174 -2.61 -14.16 -16.95
C LEU A 174 -1.44 -15.12 -17.22
N THR A 175 -1.31 -16.19 -16.42
CA THR A 175 -0.34 -17.25 -16.64
C THR A 175 -1.02 -18.62 -16.54
N ASP A 176 -0.49 -19.61 -17.25
CA ASP A 176 -0.88 -21.01 -17.12
C ASP A 176 0.11 -21.85 -16.31
N ASP A 177 1.25 -21.26 -15.92
CA ASP A 177 2.29 -21.94 -15.16
C ASP A 177 1.82 -22.22 -13.72
N PRO A 178 1.66 -23.50 -13.32
CA PRO A 178 1.17 -23.84 -12.00
C PRO A 178 2.14 -23.44 -10.87
N LEU A 179 3.45 -23.43 -11.13
CA LEU A 179 4.46 -23.07 -10.13
C LEU A 179 4.48 -21.56 -9.87
N VAL A 180 4.24 -20.77 -10.91
CA VAL A 180 4.04 -19.33 -10.79
C VAL A 180 2.75 -19.04 -10.02
N LYS A 181 1.66 -19.75 -10.32
CA LYS A 181 0.39 -19.61 -9.57
C LYS A 181 0.55 -19.90 -8.08
N GLU A 182 1.36 -20.89 -7.70
CA GLU A 182 1.68 -21.14 -6.29
C GLU A 182 2.37 -19.94 -5.64
N THR A 183 3.32 -19.32 -6.34
CA THR A 183 4.02 -18.11 -5.85
C THR A 183 3.07 -16.93 -5.68
N LEU A 184 2.23 -16.65 -6.68
CA LEU A 184 1.22 -15.58 -6.62
C LEU A 184 0.19 -15.84 -5.53
N THR A 185 -0.19 -17.10 -5.31
CA THR A 185 -1.14 -17.48 -4.26
C THR A 185 -0.55 -17.23 -2.87
N PHE A 186 0.74 -17.55 -2.67
CA PHE A 186 1.44 -17.26 -1.43
C PHE A 186 1.43 -15.75 -1.15
N LEU A 187 1.94 -14.93 -2.08
CA LEU A 187 2.01 -13.47 -1.94
C LEU A 187 0.62 -12.88 -1.68
N MET A 188 -0.36 -13.19 -2.53
CA MET A 188 -1.76 -12.74 -2.35
C MET A 188 -2.33 -13.08 -0.96
N THR A 189 -1.95 -14.22 -0.38
CA THR A 189 -2.42 -14.64 0.94
C THR A 189 -1.72 -13.88 2.06
N ARG A 190 -0.43 -13.52 1.87
CA ARG A 190 0.29 -12.66 2.81
C ARG A 190 -0.35 -11.28 2.91
N GLU A 191 -0.80 -10.70 1.78
CA GLU A 191 -1.53 -9.42 1.78
C GLU A 191 -2.76 -9.42 2.72
N VAL A 192 -3.51 -10.53 2.72
CA VAL A 192 -4.68 -10.69 3.60
C VAL A 192 -4.26 -10.75 5.07
N THR A 193 -3.10 -11.33 5.37
CA THR A 193 -2.59 -11.39 6.73
C THR A 193 -2.11 -10.03 7.22
N HIS A 194 -1.35 -9.31 6.39
CA HIS A 194 -0.89 -7.96 6.69
C HIS A 194 -2.06 -7.00 6.90
N PHE A 195 -3.09 -7.10 6.05
CA PHE A 195 -4.35 -6.37 6.24
C PHE A 195 -4.93 -6.58 7.64
N GLN A 196 -5.04 -7.84 8.08
CA GLN A 196 -5.58 -8.19 9.40
C GLN A 196 -4.69 -7.67 10.53
N GLN A 197 -3.36 -7.71 10.37
CA GLN A 197 -2.42 -7.17 11.35
C GLN A 197 -2.57 -5.66 11.50
N PHE A 198 -2.67 -4.93 10.39
CA PHE A 198 -2.91 -3.48 10.40
C PHE A 198 -4.28 -3.11 10.98
N GLU A 199 -5.31 -3.88 10.66
CA GLU A 199 -6.66 -3.71 11.24
C GLU A 199 -6.62 -3.89 12.76
N ALA A 200 -6.03 -5.00 13.23
CA ALA A 200 -5.88 -5.27 14.66
C ALA A 200 -5.10 -4.16 15.37
N ALA A 201 -4.00 -3.67 14.78
CA ALA A 201 -3.23 -2.56 15.33
C ALA A 201 -4.07 -1.27 15.44
N LEU A 202 -4.85 -0.95 14.40
CA LEU A 202 -5.72 0.22 14.37
C LEU A 202 -6.81 0.16 15.45
N GLU A 203 -7.36 -1.02 15.71
CA GLU A 203 -8.37 -1.24 16.75
C GLU A 203 -7.85 -0.94 18.16
N THR A 204 -6.54 -1.15 18.41
CA THR A 204 -5.92 -0.83 19.72
C THR A 204 -5.83 0.66 20.02
N ILE A 205 -5.99 1.53 19.01
CA ILE A 205 -5.87 2.98 19.16
C ILE A 205 -7.27 3.57 19.32
N GLN A 206 -7.59 4.14 20.49
CA GLN A 206 -8.89 4.79 20.73
C GLN A 206 -8.76 6.17 21.37
N PRO A 207 -9.55 7.16 20.94
CA PRO A 207 -10.39 7.13 19.74
C PRO A 207 -9.54 7.19 18.47
N ASN A 208 -9.95 6.47 17.41
CA ASN A 208 -9.31 6.52 16.08
C ASN A 208 -10.21 7.12 14.98
N PHE A 209 -11.35 7.74 15.35
CA PHE A 209 -12.26 8.39 14.41
C PHE A 209 -13.00 9.59 15.04
N PRO A 210 -13.13 10.72 14.32
CA PRO A 210 -12.33 11.10 13.14
C PRO A 210 -10.83 11.09 13.48
N PRO A 211 -9.94 10.84 12.51
CA PRO A 211 -8.49 10.91 12.73
C PRO A 211 -8.05 12.29 13.24
N GLY A 212 -6.96 12.32 13.99
CA GLY A 212 -6.45 13.54 14.62
C GLY A 212 -7.27 14.03 15.83
N VAL A 213 -7.01 15.28 16.23
CA VAL A 213 -7.60 15.86 17.46
C VAL A 213 -8.88 16.64 17.19
N PHE A 214 -8.98 17.29 16.03
CA PHE A 214 -10.15 18.11 15.68
C PHE A 214 -11.33 17.21 15.27
N GLN A 215 -12.41 17.32 16.02
CA GLN A 215 -13.66 16.66 15.74
C GLN A 215 -14.47 17.47 14.71
N THR A 216 -15.37 16.79 14.01
CA THR A 216 -16.15 17.39 12.93
C THR A 216 -17.33 18.20 13.48
N SER A 217 -17.66 19.31 12.82
CA SER A 217 -18.84 20.11 13.17
C SER A 217 -20.13 19.29 12.99
N PRO A 218 -21.00 19.20 14.02
CA PRO A 218 -22.28 18.47 13.96
C PRO A 218 -23.31 19.14 13.03
N ARG A 219 -22.99 20.34 12.52
CA ARG A 219 -23.78 21.01 11.48
C ARG A 219 -23.64 20.33 10.11
N TYR A 220 -22.51 19.66 9.87
CA TYR A 220 -22.12 19.18 8.54
C TYR A 220 -21.81 17.68 8.46
N SER A 221 -21.52 17.03 9.59
CA SER A 221 -20.97 15.66 9.63
C SER A 221 -21.90 14.55 9.13
N ASN A 222 -23.20 14.83 9.00
CA ASN A 222 -24.24 13.91 8.57
C ASN A 222 -25.03 14.43 7.36
N LEU A 223 -24.49 15.36 6.58
CA LEU A 223 -25.12 15.81 5.34
C LEU A 223 -24.74 14.88 4.18
N TYR A 224 -25.73 14.45 3.41
CA TYR A 224 -25.54 13.80 2.12
C TYR A 224 -26.15 14.69 1.02
N PHE A 225 -25.31 15.21 0.13
CA PHE A 225 -25.75 16.05 -0.98
C PHE A 225 -26.05 15.20 -2.21
N ASN A 226 -27.27 15.34 -2.75
CA ASN A 226 -27.63 14.73 -4.02
C ASN A 226 -27.21 15.60 -5.21
N ASP A 227 -25.90 15.61 -5.48
CA ASP A 227 -25.32 16.45 -6.54
C ASP A 227 -25.43 15.84 -7.95
N SER A 228 -25.78 14.55 -8.06
CA SER A 228 -26.03 13.89 -9.34
C SER A 228 -27.51 13.95 -9.70
N LYS A 229 -27.85 13.97 -10.99
CA LYS A 229 -29.25 13.99 -11.45
C LYS A 229 -29.62 12.64 -12.05
N GLY A 230 -30.76 12.09 -11.63
CA GLY A 230 -31.33 10.90 -12.26
C GLY A 230 -32.02 9.99 -11.26
N LYS A 231 -31.84 8.68 -11.43
CA LYS A 231 -32.42 7.68 -10.52
C LYS A 231 -31.64 7.68 -9.21
N GLU A 232 -32.34 7.99 -8.13
CA GLU A 232 -31.78 8.01 -6.79
C GLU A 232 -31.72 6.61 -6.17
N THR A 233 -30.63 6.35 -5.45
CA THR A 233 -30.45 5.11 -4.67
C THR A 233 -30.20 5.46 -3.21
N ARG A 234 -30.90 4.78 -2.32
CA ARG A 234 -30.81 4.96 -0.86
C ARG A 234 -30.18 3.74 -0.20
N GLY A 235 -29.43 3.96 0.88
CA GLY A 235 -28.74 2.91 1.63
C GLY A 235 -28.05 3.45 2.89
N PRO A 236 -27.34 2.61 3.65
CA PRO A 236 -26.74 3.00 4.94
C PRO A 236 -25.74 4.18 4.87
N TRP A 237 -25.27 4.54 3.68
CA TRP A 237 -24.41 5.69 3.43
C TRP A 237 -25.16 7.03 3.28
N ASN A 238 -26.49 7.03 3.17
CA ASN A 238 -27.32 8.24 3.01
C ASN A 238 -28.74 8.15 3.61
N GLU A 239 -29.01 7.11 4.40
CA GLU A 239 -30.27 6.85 5.10
C GLU A 239 -29.99 6.15 6.43
N GLY A 240 -30.80 6.45 7.46
CA GLY A 240 -30.57 5.95 8.81
C GLY A 240 -29.40 6.66 9.49
N LYS A 241 -28.67 5.95 10.33
CA LYS A 241 -27.57 6.51 11.12
C LYS A 241 -26.20 6.23 10.52
N SER A 242 -25.32 7.23 10.55
CA SER A 242 -23.91 7.09 10.20
C SER A 242 -23.22 6.04 11.07
N THR A 243 -22.25 5.34 10.49
CA THR A 243 -21.67 4.13 11.10
C THR A 243 -20.91 4.40 12.39
N ARG A 244 -20.18 5.51 12.47
CA ARG A 244 -19.28 5.84 13.59
C ARG A 244 -19.90 6.87 14.55
N LEU A 245 -20.32 8.03 14.04
CA LEU A 245 -20.88 9.10 14.87
C LEU A 245 -22.34 8.83 15.32
N LYS A 246 -23.00 7.85 14.69
CA LYS A 246 -24.41 7.46 14.98
C LYS A 246 -25.39 8.63 14.80
N GLU A 247 -25.10 9.50 13.85
CA GLU A 247 -25.91 10.67 13.50
C GLU A 247 -26.85 10.30 12.37
N GLU A 248 -28.11 10.71 12.46
CA GLU A 248 -29.11 10.48 11.42
C GLU A 248 -28.73 11.24 10.15
N TRP A 249 -28.63 10.56 9.01
CA TRP A 249 -28.31 11.18 7.73
C TRP A 249 -29.37 12.22 7.33
N GLN A 250 -28.90 13.39 6.92
CA GLN A 250 -29.71 14.44 6.34
C GLN A 250 -29.52 14.41 4.82
N TYR A 251 -30.50 13.85 4.12
CA TYR A 251 -30.49 13.75 2.67
C TYR A 251 -30.93 15.07 2.04
N ILE A 252 -30.01 15.75 1.38
CA ILE A 252 -30.26 17.03 0.70
C ILE A 252 -30.63 16.73 -0.75
N GLU A 253 -31.93 16.69 -1.04
CA GLU A 253 -32.45 16.39 -2.37
C GLU A 253 -32.12 17.49 -3.41
N ASN A 254 -32.14 18.76 -2.98
CA ASN A 254 -31.83 19.90 -3.82
C ASN A 254 -30.63 20.71 -3.26
N PRO A 255 -29.38 20.30 -3.54
CA PRO A 255 -28.18 20.98 -3.04
C PRO A 255 -28.12 22.48 -3.35
N LEU A 256 -28.55 22.89 -4.54
CA LEU A 256 -28.49 24.30 -4.95
C LEU A 256 -29.42 25.18 -4.11
N GLU A 257 -30.63 24.71 -3.84
CA GLU A 257 -31.58 25.41 -3.00
C GLU A 257 -31.13 25.43 -1.54
N GLU A 258 -30.63 24.31 -1.03
CA GLU A 258 -30.05 24.20 0.31
C GLU A 258 -28.93 25.23 0.52
N VAL A 259 -27.95 25.26 -0.39
CA VAL A 259 -26.82 26.21 -0.33
C VAL A 259 -27.31 27.66 -0.40
N ARG A 260 -28.27 27.99 -1.28
CA ARG A 260 -28.78 29.36 -1.43
C ARG A 260 -29.60 29.82 -0.23
N SER A 261 -30.46 28.96 0.30
CA SER A 261 -31.36 29.30 1.40
C SER A 261 -30.64 29.42 2.75
N THR A 262 -29.47 28.79 2.89
CA THR A 262 -28.69 28.78 4.13
C THR A 262 -27.44 29.65 4.10
N ASP A 263 -27.32 30.53 3.11
CA ASP A 263 -26.15 31.39 2.89
C ASP A 263 -24.85 30.56 2.88
N GLY A 264 -24.75 29.64 1.93
CA GLY A 264 -23.58 28.77 1.81
C GLY A 264 -23.42 27.82 3.00
N LEU A 265 -24.53 27.31 3.56
CA LEU A 265 -24.57 26.44 4.74
C LEU A 265 -24.13 27.12 6.06
N LEU A 266 -23.87 28.43 6.06
CA LEU A 266 -23.45 29.16 7.26
C LEU A 266 -24.56 29.27 8.30
N GLN A 267 -25.82 29.32 7.84
CA GLN A 267 -27.00 29.45 8.70
C GLN A 267 -27.62 28.11 9.13
N ARG A 268 -27.08 26.97 8.67
CA ARG A 268 -27.55 25.66 9.12
C ARG A 268 -27.34 25.48 10.62
N LYS A 269 -28.23 24.71 11.25
CA LYS A 269 -28.09 24.27 12.63
C LYS A 269 -27.85 22.76 12.65
N PRO A 270 -27.17 22.23 13.68
CA PRO A 270 -27.04 20.79 13.86
C PRO A 270 -28.42 20.11 13.93
N GLU A 271 -28.63 19.08 13.13
CA GLU A 271 -29.84 18.27 13.06
C GLU A 271 -29.44 16.79 12.97
N GLY A 272 -30.33 15.88 13.39
CA GLY A 272 -30.04 14.44 13.34
C GLY A 272 -28.93 13.96 14.30
N THR A 273 -28.42 14.83 15.19
CA THR A 273 -27.33 14.52 16.12
C THR A 273 -27.60 15.13 17.49
N LYS A 274 -27.04 14.51 18.54
CA LYS A 274 -27.03 15.05 19.90
C LYS A 274 -25.84 15.98 20.15
N ARG A 275 -24.83 15.95 19.28
CA ARG A 275 -23.58 16.71 19.44
C ARG A 275 -23.82 18.19 19.22
N THR A 276 -23.18 19.01 20.04
CA THR A 276 -23.18 20.47 19.89
C THR A 276 -21.78 20.98 19.55
N GLU A 277 -21.70 22.15 18.91
CA GLU A 277 -20.42 22.82 18.62
C GLU A 277 -19.59 23.05 19.90
N LYS A 278 -20.26 23.31 21.03
CA LYS A 278 -19.60 23.51 22.31
C LYS A 278 -18.95 22.22 22.81
N GLU A 279 -19.66 21.10 22.76
CA GLU A 279 -19.13 19.79 23.15
C GLU A 279 -17.99 19.34 22.23
N VAL A 280 -18.10 19.63 20.94
CA VAL A 280 -17.02 19.36 19.96
C VAL A 280 -15.75 20.11 20.35
N ARG A 281 -15.81 21.42 20.59
CA ARG A 281 -14.62 22.19 21.02
C ARG A 281 -14.02 21.68 22.33
N GLN A 282 -14.86 21.32 23.29
CA GLN A 282 -14.38 20.73 24.55
C GLN A 282 -13.68 19.39 24.31
N THR A 283 -14.18 18.59 23.37
CA THR A 283 -13.58 17.31 22.98
C THR A 283 -12.25 17.54 22.27
N ASP A 284 -12.16 18.52 21.36
CA ASP A 284 -10.92 18.89 20.66
C ASP A 284 -9.82 19.27 21.66
N GLU A 285 -10.13 20.17 22.61
CA GLU A 285 -9.19 20.61 23.64
C GLU A 285 -8.73 19.46 24.54
N LYS A 286 -9.65 18.55 24.89
CA LYS A 286 -9.34 17.37 25.70
C LYS A 286 -8.42 16.42 24.94
N LEU A 287 -8.77 16.04 23.72
CA LEU A 287 -7.98 15.13 22.89
C LEU A 287 -6.61 15.71 22.56
N ALA A 288 -6.52 17.02 22.27
CA ALA A 288 -5.24 17.68 22.03
C ALA A 288 -4.29 17.56 23.23
N LYS A 289 -4.79 17.77 24.46
CA LYS A 289 -4.01 17.60 25.68
C LYS A 289 -3.63 16.14 25.94
N GLU A 290 -4.57 15.21 25.77
CA GLU A 290 -4.32 13.77 25.97
C GLU A 290 -3.25 13.27 25.00
N ARG A 291 -3.41 13.52 23.69
CA ARG A 291 -2.45 13.10 22.66
C ARG A 291 -1.09 13.76 22.82
N SER A 292 -1.05 15.07 23.12
CA SER A 292 0.20 15.76 23.39
C SER A 292 0.92 15.17 24.60
N SER A 293 0.19 14.90 25.68
CA SER A 293 0.76 14.32 26.90
C SER A 293 1.26 12.90 26.67
N GLU A 294 0.48 12.08 25.95
CA GLU A 294 0.86 10.73 25.53
C GLU A 294 2.19 10.74 24.76
N ILE A 295 2.28 11.52 23.68
CA ILE A 295 3.49 11.60 22.85
C ILE A 295 4.68 12.10 23.68
N LEU A 296 4.52 13.22 24.39
CA LEU A 296 5.62 13.84 25.15
C LEU A 296 6.10 12.95 26.31
N SER A 297 5.24 12.12 26.89
CA SER A 297 5.61 11.21 27.98
C SER A 297 6.55 10.08 27.55
N HIS A 298 6.59 9.75 26.26
CA HIS A 298 7.47 8.72 25.70
C HIS A 298 8.77 9.30 25.12
N ILE A 299 8.94 10.63 25.13
CA ILE A 299 10.20 11.25 24.71
C ILE A 299 11.21 11.12 25.87
N PRO A 300 12.34 10.42 25.66
CA PRO A 300 13.36 10.28 26.70
C PRO A 300 13.89 11.63 27.16
N LYS A 301 14.15 11.77 28.46
CA LYS A 301 14.84 12.94 29.01
C LYS A 301 16.35 12.75 28.89
N GLY A 302 17.05 13.67 28.22
CA GLY A 302 18.51 13.67 28.11
C GLY A 302 19.01 13.26 26.71
N GLU A 303 20.13 12.54 26.65
CA GLU A 303 20.71 12.06 25.40
C GLU A 303 19.75 11.03 24.76
N MET A 304 19.25 11.34 23.56
CA MET A 304 18.42 10.40 22.80
C MET A 304 19.31 9.43 22.03
N ARG A 305 19.08 8.13 22.25
CA ARG A 305 19.69 7.04 21.47
C ARG A 305 18.58 6.21 20.84
N TRP A 306 18.81 5.78 19.61
CA TRP A 306 17.87 4.90 18.91
C TRP A 306 17.96 3.47 19.43
N CYS A 307 19.19 2.97 19.63
CA CYS A 307 19.44 1.64 20.18
C CYS A 307 20.26 1.74 21.46
N GLU A 308 19.96 0.85 22.41
CA GLU A 308 20.83 0.60 23.55
C GLU A 308 21.87 -0.47 23.18
N TYR A 309 23.10 -0.04 22.94
CA TYR A 309 24.22 -0.95 22.86
C TYR A 309 24.71 -1.17 24.29
N GLY A 310 24.39 -2.34 24.86
CA GLY A 310 24.80 -2.69 26.23
C GLY A 310 26.27 -2.37 26.45
N ASN A 311 26.61 -1.80 27.62
CA ASN A 311 28.00 -1.56 27.97
C ASN A 311 28.73 -2.91 27.95
N ALA A 312 29.59 -3.13 26.96
CA ALA A 312 30.45 -4.31 26.83
C ALA A 312 31.55 -4.38 27.90
N LYS A 313 31.23 -3.94 29.12
CA LYS A 313 32.07 -3.96 30.32
C LYS A 313 31.21 -4.49 31.46
N ASN A 314 30.90 -5.80 31.44
CA ASN A 314 30.84 -6.68 32.63
C ASN A 314 30.37 -8.11 32.26
N GLY A 315 31.29 -9.08 32.39
CA GLY A 315 31.06 -10.55 32.38
C GLY A 315 31.05 -11.15 30.97
N ASN A 316 31.94 -12.07 30.54
CA ASN A 316 32.41 -13.30 31.19
C ASN A 316 31.28 -14.16 31.77
N LYS A 317 30.64 -14.97 30.92
CA LYS A 317 30.59 -16.43 31.00
C LYS A 317 30.10 -17.03 29.69
#